data_AF-A0A947AIF5-F1
#
_entry.id   AF-A0A947AIF5-F1
#
_cell.length_a   1.000
_cell.length_b   1.000
_cell.length_c   1.000
_cell.angle_alpha   90.00
_cell.angle_beta   90.00
_cell.angle_gamma   90.00
#
_symmetry.space_group_name_H-M   'P 1'
#
loop_
_entity.id
_entity.type
_entity.pdbx_description
1 polymer ?
#
loop_
_entity_poly.entity_id
_entity_poly.type
_entity_poly.pdbx_seq_one_letter_code
_entity_poly.pdbx_strand_id
1 'polypeptide(L)'
;AVPMILATTLFIALMTDQTINRITLFAFLLSLGLIVDDAIIVIENIHRRLHLKESEELEFDEIIIQATDEIGPSTNIATIAIMLTMIPMGFVGGMMGQFMKPIPLNVPVALGISLFVAYVFAPYFARKFIKFESKSKPVKDEN
;
A
#
# COMPACT_ATOMS: atom_id res chain seq x y z
N ALA A 1 -4.42 5.86 5.09
CA ALA A 1 -4.16 5.36 3.72
C ALA A 1 -5.37 5.55 2.81
N VAL A 2 -6.53 4.93 3.11
CA VAL A 2 -7.70 4.88 2.21
C VAL A 2 -8.15 6.23 1.63
N PRO A 3 -8.38 7.30 2.41
CA PRO A 3 -8.86 8.55 1.82
C PRO A 3 -7.86 9.17 0.83
N MET A 4 -6.55 9.06 1.11
CA MET A 4 -5.51 9.55 0.20
C MET A 4 -5.51 8.76 -1.11
N ILE A 5 -5.59 7.43 -1.03
CA ILE A 5 -5.51 6.57 -2.22
C ILE A 5 -6.73 6.79 -3.11
N LEU A 6 -7.93 6.82 -2.52
CA LEU A 6 -9.16 7.08 -3.26
C LEU A 6 -9.19 8.49 -3.86
N ALA A 7 -8.77 9.52 -3.11
CA ALA A 7 -8.73 10.88 -3.61
C ALA A 7 -7.76 11.02 -4.80
N THR A 8 -6.55 10.47 -4.68
CA THR A 8 -5.56 10.49 -5.76
C THR A 8 -6.04 9.70 -6.97
N THR A 9 -6.68 8.54 -6.77
CA THR A 9 -7.20 7.74 -7.89
C THR A 9 -8.34 8.45 -8.60
N LEU A 10 -9.26 9.05 -7.85
CA LEU A 10 -10.34 9.87 -8.42
C LEU A 10 -9.79 11.08 -9.17
N PHE A 11 -8.72 11.69 -8.68
CA PHE A 11 -8.04 12.77 -9.37
C PHE A 11 -7.45 12.32 -10.71
N ILE A 12 -6.79 11.16 -10.77
CA ILE A 12 -6.29 10.58 -12.03
C ILE A 12 -7.45 10.21 -12.96
N ALA A 13 -8.54 9.66 -12.43
CA ALA A 13 -9.74 9.35 -13.20
C ALA A 13 -10.32 10.64 -13.83
N LEU A 14 -10.35 11.75 -13.08
CA LEU A 14 -10.77 13.05 -13.59
C LEU A 14 -9.84 13.57 -14.70
N MET A 15 -8.52 13.39 -14.57
CA MET A 15 -7.55 13.76 -15.61
C MET A 15 -7.64 12.92 -16.87
N THR A 16 -8.24 11.72 -16.80
CA THR A 16 -8.45 10.81 -17.93
C THR A 16 -9.88 10.88 -18.48
N ASP A 17 -10.58 11.98 -18.21
CA ASP A 17 -11.96 12.27 -18.63
C ASP A 17 -12.99 11.22 -18.20
N GLN A 18 -12.74 10.52 -17.09
CA GLN A 18 -13.69 9.57 -16.53
C GLN A 18 -14.68 10.27 -15.59
N THR A 19 -15.96 9.97 -15.78
CA THR A 19 -17.03 10.46 -14.90
C THR A 19 -17.27 9.51 -13.73
N ILE A 20 -17.68 10.04 -12.58
CA ILE A 20 -18.20 9.22 -11.49
C ILE A 20 -19.58 8.67 -11.87
N ASN A 21 -19.69 7.35 -11.97
CA ASN A 21 -20.94 6.63 -12.22
C ASN A 21 -21.03 5.38 -11.34
N ARG A 22 -22.15 4.67 -11.39
CA ARG A 22 -22.38 3.48 -10.54
C ARG A 22 -21.31 2.40 -10.73
N ILE A 23 -20.77 2.26 -11.94
CA ILE A 23 -19.75 1.26 -12.26
C ILE A 23 -18.37 1.70 -11.78
N THR A 24 -18.00 2.98 -11.92
CA THR A 24 -16.74 3.47 -11.35
C THR A 24 -16.74 3.35 -9.83
N LEU A 25 -17.85 3.67 -9.17
CA LEU A 25 -18.02 3.49 -7.73
C LEU A 25 -17.94 2.01 -7.33
N PHE A 26 -18.51 1.11 -8.13
CA PHE A 26 -18.39 -0.33 -7.93
C PHE A 26 -16.93 -0.80 -8.05
N ALA A 27 -16.18 -0.31 -9.05
CA ALA A 27 -14.76 -0.61 -9.19
C ALA A 27 -13.96 -0.17 -7.95
N PHE A 28 -14.24 1.03 -7.42
CA PHE A 28 -13.61 1.51 -6.19
C PHE A 28 -13.96 0.65 -4.97
N LEU A 29 -15.22 0.24 -4.85
CA LEU A 29 -15.67 -0.63 -3.77
C LEU A 29 -14.98 -2.00 -3.83
N LEU A 30 -14.87 -2.60 -5.01
CA LEU A 30 -14.12 -3.85 -5.20
C LEU A 30 -12.63 -3.69 -4.86
N SER A 31 -12.03 -2.57 -5.23
CA SER A 31 -10.62 -2.31 -4.97
C SER A 31 -10.29 -2.01 -3.51
N LEU A 32 -11.29 -1.68 -2.67
CA LEU A 32 -11.07 -1.21 -1.31
C LEU A 32 -10.31 -2.21 -0.45
N GLY A 33 -10.67 -3.51 -0.56
CA GLY A 33 -9.98 -4.58 0.15
C GLY A 33 -8.53 -4.78 -0.28
N LEU A 34 -8.23 -4.52 -1.55
CA LEU A 34 -6.88 -4.66 -2.11
C LEU A 34 -6.00 -3.45 -1.75
N ILE A 35 -6.58 -2.26 -1.73
CA ILE A 35 -5.89 -1.00 -1.44
C ILE A 35 -5.50 -0.88 0.04
N VAL A 36 -6.28 -1.46 0.96
CA VAL A 36 -5.93 -1.42 2.39
C VAL A 36 -4.82 -2.41 2.75
N ASP A 37 -4.68 -3.48 1.97
CA ASP A 37 -3.81 -4.61 2.28
C ASP A 37 -2.34 -4.18 2.33
N ASP A 38 -1.84 -3.47 1.31
CA ASP A 38 -0.44 -3.03 1.27
C ASP A 38 -0.02 -2.23 2.52
N ALA A 39 -0.88 -1.30 2.96
CA ALA A 39 -0.61 -0.48 4.13
C ALA A 39 -0.69 -1.27 5.43
N ILE A 40 -1.62 -2.23 5.52
CA ILE A 40 -1.75 -3.13 6.68
C ILE A 40 -0.52 -4.03 6.77
N ILE A 41 -0.09 -4.66 5.68
CA ILE A 41 1.09 -5.53 5.62
C ILE A 41 2.34 -4.79 6.08
N VAL A 42 2.58 -3.56 5.59
CA VAL A 42 3.74 -2.75 6.03
C VAL A 42 3.69 -2.49 7.53
N ILE A 43 2.54 -2.03 8.06
CA ILE A 43 2.40 -1.70 9.49
C ILE A 43 2.52 -2.94 10.36
N GLU A 44 1.92 -4.06 9.97
CA GLU A 44 2.01 -5.32 10.69
C GLU A 44 3.46 -5.84 10.68
N ASN A 45 4.17 -5.70 9.56
CA ASN A 45 5.57 -6.08 9.49
C ASN A 45 6.44 -5.24 10.43
N ILE A 46 6.26 -3.92 10.43
CA ILE A 46 6.92 -3.02 11.37
C ILE A 46 6.59 -3.43 12.82
N HIS A 47 5.32 -3.66 13.13
CA HIS A 47 4.90 -4.07 14.47
C HIS A 47 5.51 -5.40 14.89
N ARG A 48 5.49 -6.42 14.02
CA ARG A 48 6.11 -7.72 14.26
C ARG A 48 7.61 -7.57 14.53
N ARG A 49 8.29 -6.79 13.70
CA ARG A 49 9.73 -6.56 13.79
C ARG A 49 10.13 -5.92 15.12
N LEU A 50 9.37 -4.93 15.59
CA LEU A 50 9.62 -4.25 16.86
C LEU A 50 9.60 -5.18 18.08
N HIS A 51 8.98 -6.36 17.98
CA HIS A 51 8.92 -7.35 19.06
C HIS A 51 9.98 -8.45 18.93
N LEU A 52 10.85 -8.39 17.91
CA LEU A 52 11.97 -9.32 17.77
C LEU A 52 13.13 -8.91 18.66
N LYS A 53 13.80 -9.89 19.26
CA LYS A 53 14.98 -9.67 20.11
C LYS A 53 16.12 -8.96 19.37
N GLU A 54 16.28 -9.23 18.08
CA GLU A 54 17.28 -8.60 17.21
C GLU A 54 17.02 -7.10 17.03
N SER A 55 15.80 -6.62 17.28
CA SER A 55 15.44 -5.21 17.21
C SER A 55 15.69 -4.44 18.52
N GLU A 56 16.08 -5.11 19.61
CA GLU A 56 16.41 -4.44 20.88
C GLU A 56 17.68 -3.57 20.78
N GLU A 57 18.56 -3.88 19.82
CA GLU A 57 19.83 -3.17 19.63
C GLU A 57 19.83 -2.13 18.50
N LEU A 58 18.73 -2.04 17.74
CA LEU A 58 18.63 -1.21 16.54
C LEU A 58 17.90 0.11 16.83
N GLU A 59 18.28 1.16 16.10
CA GLU A 59 17.54 2.42 16.08
C GLU A 59 16.17 2.22 15.45
N PHE A 60 15.17 2.97 15.92
CA PHE A 60 13.79 2.81 15.46
C PHE A 60 13.63 3.00 13.95
N ASP A 61 14.37 3.95 13.39
CA ASP A 61 14.38 4.22 11.95
C ASP A 61 14.95 3.04 11.14
N GLU A 62 15.95 2.35 11.68
CA GLU A 62 16.57 1.20 11.04
C GLU A 62 15.63 -0.01 11.01
N ILE A 63 14.91 -0.23 12.12
CA ILE A 63 13.88 -1.27 12.23
C ILE A 63 12.80 -1.05 11.16
N ILE A 64 12.31 0.19 11.02
CA ILE A 64 11.29 0.55 10.04
C ILE A 64 11.77 0.33 8.60
N ILE A 65 12.98 0.76 8.27
CA ILE A 65 13.55 0.61 6.91
C ILE A 65 13.64 -0.86 6.55
N GLN A 66 14.35 -1.62 7.37
CA GLN A 66 14.54 -3.04 7.11
C GLN A 66 13.15 -3.76 7.11
N ALA A 67 12.15 -3.31 7.89
CA ALA A 67 10.81 -3.92 7.94
C ALA A 67 10.02 -3.66 6.68
N THR A 68 10.22 -2.50 6.08
CA THR A 68 9.62 -2.19 4.78
C THR A 68 10.31 -2.99 3.67
N ASP A 69 11.63 -3.18 3.77
CA ASP A 69 12.43 -3.90 2.76
C ASP A 69 12.13 -5.41 2.71
N GLU A 70 11.84 -6.02 3.88
CA GLU A 70 11.48 -7.43 4.00
C GLU A 70 10.19 -7.79 3.24
N ILE A 71 9.18 -6.91 3.28
CA ILE A 71 7.88 -7.13 2.63
C ILE A 71 7.81 -6.56 1.22
N GLY A 72 8.77 -5.73 0.84
CA GLY A 72 8.84 -5.05 -0.46
C GLY A 72 8.71 -6.03 -1.63
N PRO A 73 9.57 -7.04 -1.77
CA PRO A 73 9.50 -7.98 -2.89
C PRO A 73 8.17 -8.74 -2.99
N SER A 74 7.61 -9.15 -1.84
CA SER A 74 6.34 -9.90 -1.81
C SER A 74 5.16 -9.04 -2.25
N THR A 75 5.05 -7.83 -1.70
CA THR A 75 3.97 -6.89 -2.02
C THR A 75 4.03 -6.44 -3.48
N ASN A 76 5.21 -6.10 -4.00
CA ASN A 76 5.39 -5.76 -5.42
C ASN A 76 4.90 -6.86 -6.37
N ILE A 77 5.30 -8.12 -6.14
CA ILE A 77 4.90 -9.25 -6.99
C ILE A 77 3.39 -9.48 -6.90
N ALA A 78 2.82 -9.40 -5.70
CA ALA A 78 1.37 -9.55 -5.49
C ALA A 78 0.58 -8.46 -6.23
N THR A 79 0.98 -7.19 -6.09
CA THR A 79 0.34 -6.06 -6.77
C THR A 79 0.41 -6.23 -8.29
N ILE A 80 1.57 -6.58 -8.84
CA ILE A 80 1.72 -6.82 -10.28
C ILE A 80 0.83 -7.99 -10.72
N ALA A 81 0.81 -9.10 -9.99
CA ALA A 81 -0.03 -10.24 -10.32
C ALA A 81 -1.52 -9.84 -10.39
N ILE A 82 -2.00 -9.06 -9.41
CA ILE A 82 -3.38 -8.56 -9.41
C ILE A 82 -3.64 -7.64 -10.61
N MET A 83 -2.73 -6.71 -10.92
CA MET A 83 -2.86 -5.86 -12.12
C MET A 83 -2.94 -6.70 -13.41
N LEU A 84 -2.14 -7.77 -13.52
CA LEU A 84 -2.17 -8.68 -14.67
C LEU A 84 -3.52 -9.38 -14.80
N THR A 85 -4.21 -9.71 -13.70
CA THR A 85 -5.56 -10.30 -13.76
C THR A 85 -6.61 -9.36 -14.38
N MET A 86 -6.34 -8.05 -14.39
CA MET A 86 -7.24 -7.06 -14.98
C MET A 86 -7.08 -6.95 -16.50
N ILE A 87 -5.95 -7.39 -17.06
CA ILE A 87 -5.64 -7.30 -18.50
C ILE A 87 -6.73 -7.94 -19.38
N PRO A 88 -7.21 -9.18 -19.11
CA PRO A 88 -8.25 -9.81 -19.93
C PRO A 88 -9.54 -8.99 -20.00
N MET A 89 -9.89 -8.25 -18.95
CA MET A 89 -11.10 -7.41 -18.93
C MET A 89 -11.00 -6.22 -19.87
N GLY A 90 -9.79 -5.75 -20.19
CA GLY A 90 -9.56 -4.70 -21.18
C GLY A 90 -9.88 -5.13 -22.63
N PHE A 91 -9.90 -6.43 -22.90
CA PHE A 91 -10.20 -6.99 -24.23
C PHE A 91 -11.68 -7.33 -24.44
N VAL A 92 -12.54 -7.09 -23.44
CA VAL A 92 -13.98 -7.32 -23.57
C VAL A 92 -14.58 -6.25 -24.48
N GLY A 93 -15.17 -6.69 -25.60
CA GLY A 93 -15.79 -5.82 -26.60
C GLY A 93 -17.30 -5.64 -26.44
N GLY A 94 -17.90 -4.89 -27.38
CA GLY A 94 -19.34 -4.66 -27.44
C GLY A 94 -19.86 -3.71 -26.35
N MET A 95 -21.17 -3.77 -26.10
CA MET A 95 -21.80 -2.93 -25.07
C MET A 95 -21.26 -3.24 -23.66
N MET A 96 -21.05 -4.52 -23.34
CA MET A 96 -20.47 -4.93 -22.04
C MET A 96 -19.07 -4.37 -21.84
N GLY A 97 -18.24 -4.31 -22.89
CA GLY A 97 -16.90 -3.71 -22.82
C GLY A 97 -16.91 -2.24 -22.38
N GLN A 98 -17.82 -1.43 -22.92
CA GLN A 98 -17.94 -0.02 -22.54
C GLN A 98 -18.34 0.14 -21.06
N PHE A 99 -19.21 -0.74 -20.55
CA PHE A 99 -19.61 -0.73 -19.15
C PHE A 99 -18.48 -1.19 -18.22
N MET A 100 -17.71 -2.21 -18.61
CA MET A 100 -16.65 -2.77 -17.76
C MET A 100 -15.34 -1.97 -17.82
N LYS A 101 -15.13 -1.15 -18.86
CA LYS A 101 -13.92 -0.36 -19.12
C LYS A 101 -13.31 0.36 -17.90
N PRO A 102 -14.10 0.94 -16.95
CA PRO A 102 -13.51 1.61 -15.80
C PRO A 102 -12.83 0.68 -14.80
N ILE A 103 -13.20 -0.60 -14.73
CA ILE A 103 -12.62 -1.56 -13.79
C ILE A 103 -11.14 -1.85 -14.11
N PRO A 104 -10.77 -2.31 -15.32
CA PRO A 104 -9.38 -2.62 -15.64
C PRO A 104 -8.47 -1.38 -15.74
N LEU A 105 -9.04 -0.17 -15.72
CA LEU A 105 -8.26 1.07 -15.66
C LEU A 105 -8.08 1.56 -14.23
N ASN A 106 -9.18 1.74 -13.48
CA ASN A 106 -9.10 2.36 -12.17
C ASN A 106 -8.54 1.43 -11.09
N VAL A 107 -8.80 0.12 -11.16
CA VAL A 107 -8.30 -0.81 -10.15
C VAL A 107 -6.76 -0.87 -10.17
N PRO A 108 -6.07 -1.11 -11.31
CA PRO A 108 -4.61 -1.07 -11.34
C PRO A 108 -4.02 0.28 -10.91
N VAL A 109 -4.62 1.41 -11.33
CA VAL A 109 -4.15 2.73 -10.91
C VAL A 109 -4.27 2.89 -9.39
N ALA A 110 -5.39 2.47 -8.80
CA ALA A 110 -5.58 2.52 -7.36
C ALA A 110 -4.58 1.66 -6.61
N LEU A 111 -4.26 0.47 -7.13
CA LEU A 111 -3.26 -0.43 -6.56
C LEU A 111 -1.84 0.16 -6.65
N GLY A 112 -1.50 0.80 -7.77
CA GLY A 112 -0.22 1.49 -7.90
C GLY A 112 -0.07 2.64 -6.90
N ILE A 113 -1.13 3.43 -6.73
CA ILE A 113 -1.16 4.48 -5.70
C ILE A 113 -1.12 3.88 -4.29
N SER A 114 -1.81 2.76 -4.06
CA SER A 114 -1.81 2.05 -2.79
C SER A 114 -0.41 1.68 -2.35
N LEU A 115 0.33 1.02 -3.23
CA LEU A 115 1.71 0.62 -3.00
C LEU A 115 2.63 1.82 -2.72
N PHE A 116 2.48 2.90 -3.49
CA PHE A 116 3.20 4.16 -3.24
C PHE A 116 2.87 4.74 -1.86
N VAL A 117 1.59 4.80 -1.52
CA VAL A 117 1.15 5.33 -0.22
C VAL A 117 1.63 4.45 0.92
N ALA A 118 1.63 3.13 0.74
CA ALA A 118 2.12 2.17 1.71
C ALA A 118 3.60 2.39 1.99
N TYR A 119 4.46 2.52 0.99
CA TYR A 119 5.90 2.68 1.23
C TYR A 119 6.32 4.08 1.69
N VAL A 120 5.61 5.13 1.30
CA VAL A 120 5.97 6.50 1.69
C VAL A 120 5.32 6.90 3.01
N PHE A 121 4.01 6.73 3.12
CA PHE A 121 3.27 7.27 4.25
C PHE A 121 3.18 6.28 5.42
N ALA A 122 3.10 4.97 5.18
CA ALA A 122 2.94 4.04 6.30
C ALA A 122 4.19 4.01 7.22
N PRO A 123 5.43 3.90 6.72
CA PRO A 123 6.65 4.03 7.52
C PRO A 123 6.75 5.37 8.24
N TYR A 124 6.42 6.48 7.55
CA TYR A 124 6.44 7.82 8.13
C TYR A 124 5.47 7.96 9.31
N PHE A 125 4.23 7.49 9.15
CA PHE A 125 3.24 7.52 10.22
C PHE A 125 3.54 6.53 11.33
N ALA A 126 4.09 5.35 11.00
CA ALA A 126 4.57 4.39 11.99
C ALA A 126 5.63 5.04 12.89
N ARG A 127 6.64 5.70 12.30
CA ARG A 127 7.66 6.43 13.05
C ARG A 127 7.07 7.49 14.00
N LYS A 128 6.03 8.20 13.56
CA LYS A 128 5.44 9.31 14.31
C LYS A 128 4.50 8.87 15.43
N PHE A 129 3.77 7.76 15.24
CA PHE A 129 2.69 7.36 16.12
C PHE A 129 2.99 6.13 16.97
N ILE A 130 3.87 5.23 16.53
CA ILE A 130 4.26 4.06 17.31
C ILE A 130 5.30 4.50 18.34
N LYS A 131 4.99 4.27 19.62
CA LYS A 131 5.94 4.48 20.71
C LYS A 131 6.90 3.30 20.75
N PHE A 132 8.18 3.56 20.53
CA PHE A 132 9.25 2.58 20.71
C PHE A 132 10.09 2.97 21.92
N GLU A 133 10.09 2.13 22.94
CA GLU A 133 11.03 2.25 24.06
C GLU A 133 12.28 1.43 23.70
N SER A 134 13.27 2.09 23.09
CA SER A 134 14.58 1.48 22.90
C SER A 134 15.18 1.20 24.28
N LYS A 135 15.49 -0.07 24.59
CA LYS A 135 16.31 -0.41 25.76
C LYS A 135 17.72 0.08 25.48
N SER A 136 18.02 1.29 25.95
CA SER A 136 19.36 1.89 25.89
C SER A 136 20.43 0.88 26.32
N LYS A 137 21.39 0.60 25.43
CA LYS A 137 22.61 -0.14 25.76
C LYS A 137 23.25 0.53 26.99
N PRO A 138 23.61 -0.22 28.06
CA PRO A 138 24.34 0.37 29.16
C PRO A 138 25.67 0.87 28.60
N VAL A 139 25.93 2.16 28.77
CA VAL A 139 27.22 2.78 28.51
C VAL A 139 28.23 1.99 29.34
N LYS A 140 29.09 1.21 28.67
CA LYS A 140 30.28 0.66 29.31
C LYS A 140 31.19 1.85 29.56
N ASP A 141 31.23 2.31 30.81
CA ASP A 141 32.32 3.13 31.30
C ASP A 141 33.62 2.33 31.10
N GLU A 142 34.41 2.74 30.11
CA GLU A 142 35.82 2.32 30.02
C GLU A 142 36.61 3.08 31.08
N ASN A 143 37.41 2.31 31.81
CA ASN A 143 38.19 2.69 33.01
C ASN A 143 39.21 3.81 32.77
#